data_AF-A0A496YEK5-F1
#
_entry.id   AF-A0A496YEK5-F1
#
_cell.length_a   1.000
_cell.length_b   1.000
_cell.length_c   1.000
_cell.angle_alpha   90.00
_cell.angle_beta   90.00
_cell.angle_gamma   90.00
#
_symmetry.space_group_name_H-M   'P 1'
#
loop_
_entity.id
_entity.type
_entity.pdbx_description
1 polymer ?
#
loop_
_entity_poly.entity_id
_entity_poly.type
_entity_poly.pdbx_seq_one_letter_code
_entity_poly.pdbx_strand_id
1 'polypeptide(L)'
;MINRKKSDFLLWPPLLKGTLVRRYKRFIADVRLRNGHVVTAHCPNSGSMEACSEPGRPVYLSRHHDDPKRRLKYSLEIIDMPTSASPPFMKRAK
;
A
#
# COMPACT_ATOMS: atom_id res chain seq x y z
N MET A 1 5.35 2.78 -41.28
CA MET A 1 5.46 2.16 -39.94
C MET A 1 5.22 3.24 -38.90
N ILE A 2 4.07 3.23 -38.21
CA ILE A 2 3.69 4.32 -37.31
C ILE A 2 4.49 4.22 -36.02
N ASN A 3 5.33 5.23 -35.78
CA ASN A 3 6.10 5.44 -34.56
C ASN A 3 5.12 5.75 -33.41
N ARG A 4 4.78 4.75 -32.59
CA ARG A 4 3.88 4.94 -31.43
C ARG A 4 4.59 5.87 -30.43
N LYS A 5 4.17 7.14 -30.39
CA LYS A 5 4.57 8.08 -29.34
C LYS A 5 4.36 7.43 -27.97
N LYS A 6 5.35 7.53 -27.07
CA LYS A 6 5.20 7.15 -25.65
C LYS A 6 3.91 7.81 -25.14
N SER A 7 2.98 7.01 -24.64
CA SER A 7 1.70 7.49 -24.13
C SER A 7 1.93 8.44 -22.96
N ASP A 8 1.18 9.55 -22.91
CA ASP A 8 1.16 10.54 -21.81
C ASP A 8 0.60 9.98 -20.47
N PHE A 9 0.46 8.66 -20.35
CA PHE A 9 -0.05 7.98 -19.16
C PHE A 9 1.09 7.47 -18.27
N LEU A 10 0.95 7.68 -16.96
CA LEU A 10 1.79 7.06 -15.94
C LEU A 10 1.47 5.55 -15.86
N LEU A 11 2.41 4.72 -16.31
CA LEU A 11 2.33 3.27 -16.17
C LEU A 11 2.73 2.87 -14.75
N TRP A 12 1.77 2.34 -13.99
CA TRP A 12 2.03 1.74 -12.69
C TRP A 12 2.37 0.25 -12.83
N PRO A 13 3.27 -0.29 -11.99
CA PRO A 13 3.47 -1.74 -11.93
C PRO A 13 2.20 -2.44 -11.42
N PRO A 14 2.02 -3.74 -11.70
CA PRO A 14 0.92 -4.51 -11.13
C PRO A 14 0.91 -4.42 -9.61
N LEU A 15 -0.23 -4.04 -9.03
CA LEU A 15 -0.39 -3.89 -7.59
C LEU A 15 -1.05 -5.11 -6.95
N LEU A 16 -0.49 -5.54 -5.83
CA LEU A 16 -1.02 -6.61 -5.00
C LEU A 16 -1.96 -6.03 -3.94
N LYS A 17 -3.24 -6.41 -3.99
CA LYS A 17 -4.22 -6.03 -2.97
C LYS A 17 -4.02 -6.85 -1.69
N GLY A 18 -4.09 -6.18 -0.54
CA GLY A 18 -4.05 -6.80 0.78
C GLY A 18 -4.84 -6.01 1.82
N THR A 19 -4.74 -6.45 3.07
CA THR A 19 -5.32 -5.81 4.25
C THR A 19 -4.20 -5.36 5.18
N LEU A 20 -4.19 -4.09 5.55
CA LEU A 20 -3.23 -3.56 6.50
C LEU A 20 -3.40 -4.24 7.87
N VAL A 21 -2.35 -4.87 8.37
CA VAL A 21 -2.33 -5.42 9.74
C VAL A 21 -1.90 -4.34 10.71
N ARG A 22 -0.80 -3.64 10.40
CA ARG A 22 -0.28 -2.51 11.18
C ARG A 22 0.78 -1.75 10.39
N ARG A 23 0.95 -0.46 10.72
CA ARG A 23 2.10 0.36 10.33
C ARG A 23 2.87 0.77 11.58
N TYR A 24 4.20 0.69 11.55
CA TYR A 24 5.05 0.93 12.71
C TYR A 24 6.44 1.41 12.28
N LYS A 25 7.19 2.00 13.22
CA LYS A 25 8.53 2.58 12.96
C LYS A 25 8.55 3.52 11.72
N ARG A 26 7.41 4.17 11.44
CA ARG A 26 7.09 5.04 10.30
C ARG A 26 7.15 4.38 8.92
N PHE A 27 8.20 3.61 8.64
CA PHE A 27 8.52 3.12 7.31
C PHE A 27 8.24 1.63 7.09
N ILE A 28 7.61 0.96 8.06
CA ILE A 28 7.32 -0.47 7.98
C ILE A 28 5.82 -0.72 8.15
N ALA A 29 5.26 -1.55 7.27
CA ALA A 29 3.87 -1.99 7.35
C ALA A 29 3.78 -3.51 7.14
N ASP A 30 3.01 -4.18 7.99
CA ASP A 30 2.65 -5.58 7.76
C ASP A 30 1.29 -5.64 7.08
N VAL A 31 1.19 -6.44 6.02
CA VAL A 31 0.00 -6.54 5.17
C VAL A 31 -0.33 -8.00 4.91
N ARG A 32 -1.58 -8.38 5.18
CA ARG A 32 -2.10 -9.71 4.85
C ARG A 32 -2.58 -9.73 3.40
N LEU A 33 -1.94 -10.56 2.57
CA LEU A 33 -2.32 -10.77 1.18
C LEU A 33 -3.55 -11.68 1.07
N ARG A 34 -4.15 -11.75 -0.13
CA ARG A 34 -5.35 -12.57 -0.40
C ARG A 34 -5.16 -14.07 -0.12
N ASN A 35 -3.94 -14.59 -0.27
CA ASN A 35 -3.60 -15.98 0.05
C ASN A 35 -3.39 -16.23 1.56
N GLY A 36 -3.65 -15.23 2.41
CA GLY A 36 -3.48 -15.32 3.86
C GLY A 36 -2.08 -15.02 4.37
N HIS A 37 -1.06 -14.95 3.50
CA HIS A 37 0.31 -14.67 3.93
C HIS A 37 0.46 -13.21 4.37
N VAL A 38 1.18 -12.99 5.47
CA VAL A 38 1.56 -11.64 5.91
C VAL A 38 2.93 -11.30 5.34
N VAL A 39 3.01 -10.18 4.63
CA VAL A 39 4.26 -9.63 4.10
C VAL A 39 4.59 -8.31 4.77
N THR A 40 5.88 -8.01 4.90
CA THR A 40 6.37 -6.72 5.37
C THR A 40 6.72 -5.83 4.18
N ALA A 41 6.15 -4.63 4.15
CA ALA A 41 6.32 -3.64 3.11
C ALA A 41 6.98 -2.36 3.67
N HIS A 42 7.76 -1.70 2.81
CA HIS A 42 8.21 -0.35 3.07
C HIS A 42 7.05 0.63 2.90
N CYS A 43 6.84 1.52 3.85
CA CYS A 43 5.90 2.63 3.70
C CYS A 43 6.71 3.92 3.44
N PRO A 44 6.76 4.44 2.20
CA PRO A 44 7.57 5.61 1.84
C PRO A 44 6.90 6.93 2.27
N ASN A 45 6.44 7.00 3.52
CA ASN A 45 5.82 8.18 4.10
C ASN A 45 6.37 8.38 5.51
N SER A 46 6.92 9.56 5.81
CA SER A 46 7.50 9.90 7.12
C SER A 46 6.48 10.45 8.14
N GLY A 47 5.30 10.88 7.66
CA GLY A 47 4.21 11.40 8.46
C GLY A 47 3.55 10.36 9.37
N SER A 48 2.74 10.81 10.33
CA SER A 48 2.10 9.92 11.31
C SER A 48 1.09 8.96 10.67
N MET A 49 0.39 9.41 9.62
CA MET A 49 -0.70 8.68 8.94
C MET A 49 -1.77 8.11 9.88
N GLU A 50 -1.95 8.66 11.08
CA GLU A 50 -2.85 8.11 12.10
C GLU A 50 -4.31 7.96 11.62
N ALA A 51 -4.78 8.87 10.76
CA ALA A 51 -6.11 8.81 10.16
C ALA A 51 -6.19 7.91 8.89
N CYS A 52 -5.05 7.50 8.34
CA CYS A 52 -4.99 6.78 7.07
C CYS A 52 -4.55 5.32 7.23
N SER A 53 -3.76 4.99 8.24
CA SER A 53 -3.13 3.66 8.40
C SER A 53 -3.77 2.82 9.50
N GLU A 54 -5.09 2.89 9.65
CA GLU A 54 -5.80 2.04 10.62
C GLU A 54 -5.76 0.56 10.18
N PRO A 55 -5.54 -0.38 11.11
CA PRO A 55 -5.62 -1.81 10.83
C PRO A 55 -6.97 -2.22 10.21
N GLY A 56 -6.94 -3.20 9.30
CA GLY A 56 -8.10 -3.71 8.59
C GLY A 56 -8.38 -3.02 7.25
N ARG A 57 -7.70 -1.92 6.94
CA ARG A 57 -7.93 -1.18 5.70
C ARG A 57 -7.41 -1.91 4.46
N PRO A 58 -8.11 -1.82 3.31
CA PRO A 58 -7.57 -2.30 2.05
C PRO A 58 -6.36 -1.47 1.63
N VAL A 59 -5.33 -2.16 1.15
CA VAL A 59 -4.09 -1.53 0.68
C VAL A 59 -3.61 -2.20 -0.60
N TYR A 60 -2.74 -1.51 -1.33
CA TYR A 60 -2.14 -1.99 -2.57
C TYR A 60 -0.62 -1.83 -2.50
N LEU A 61 0.08 -2.92 -2.82
CA LEU A 61 1.53 -3.01 -2.76
C LEU A 61 2.14 -3.16 -4.15
N SER A 62 3.24 -2.47 -4.43
CA SER A 62 4.14 -2.87 -5.51
C SER A 62 5.10 -3.95 -5.01
N ARG A 63 5.55 -4.85 -5.90
CA ARG A 63 6.57 -5.86 -5.60
C ARG A 63 7.81 -5.65 -6.45
N HIS A 64 8.96 -5.55 -5.80
CA HIS A 64 10.28 -5.39 -6.40
C HIS A 64 10.98 -6.75 -6.35
N HIS A 65 10.91 -7.52 -7.44
CA HIS A 65 11.44 -8.89 -7.47
C HIS A 65 12.98 -8.95 -7.48
N ASP A 66 13.64 -7.96 -8.11
CA ASP A 66 15.04 -8.08 -8.54
C ASP A 66 15.93 -6.89 -8.15
N ASP A 67 15.54 -6.06 -7.18
CA ASP A 67 16.37 -4.94 -6.72
C ASP A 67 17.23 -5.34 -5.50
N PRO A 68 18.53 -5.65 -5.68
CA PRO A 68 19.40 -6.07 -4.58
C PRO A 68 19.67 -4.96 -3.56
N LYS A 69 19.40 -3.69 -3.90
CA LYS A 69 19.55 -2.56 -2.97
C LYS A 69 18.39 -2.50 -1.97
N ARG A 70 17.28 -3.20 -2.23
CA ARG A 70 16.09 -3.19 -1.38
C ARG A 70 16.11 -4.33 -0.38
N ARG A 71 16.04 -3.97 0.90
CA ARG A 71 15.87 -4.92 2.01
C ARG A 71 14.46 -5.53 2.08
N LEU A 72 13.44 -4.78 1.63
CA LEU A 72 12.05 -5.22 1.60
C LEU A 72 11.57 -5.33 0.16
N LYS A 73 10.93 -6.46 -0.16
CA LYS A 73 10.45 -6.77 -1.52
C LYS A 73 9.17 -6.04 -1.90
N TYR A 74 8.52 -5.36 -0.96
CA TYR A 74 7.23 -4.71 -1.15
C TYR A 74 7.29 -3.24 -0.73
N SER A 75 6.55 -2.40 -1.45
CA SER A 75 6.28 -1.02 -1.05
C SER A 75 4.76 -0.81 -0.93
N LEU A 76 4.34 -0.13 0.13
CA LEU A 76 2.96 0.32 0.31
C LEU A 76 2.72 1.56 -0.54
N GLU A 77 1.93 1.41 -1.60
CA GLU A 77 1.69 2.49 -2.55
C GLU A 77 0.36 3.22 -2.29
N ILE A 78 -0.69 2.46 -1.96
CA ILE A 78 -2.05 3.01 -1.79
C ILE A 78 -2.67 2.43 -0.53
N ILE A 79 -3.29 3.31 0.26
CA ILE A 79 -4.27 2.91 1.27
C ILE A 79 -5.64 3.38 0.78
N ASP A 80 -6.57 2.44 0.65
CA ASP A 80 -7.92 2.72 0.24
C ASP A 80 -8.64 3.52 1.33
N MET A 81 -9.19 4.68 0.97
CA MET A 81 -9.84 5.60 1.89
C MET A 81 -11.36 5.60 1.69
N PRO A 82 -12.14 5.67 2.79
CA PRO A 82 -13.56 5.90 2.66
C PRO A 82 -13.80 7.18 1.85
N THR A 83 -14.77 7.13 0.95
CA THR A 83 -15.26 8.34 0.28
C THR A 83 -15.87 9.27 1.33
N SER A 84 -15.86 10.58 1.10
CA SER A 84 -16.46 11.58 2.01
C SER A 84 -17.93 11.33 2.36
N ALA A 85 -18.67 10.61 1.50
CA ALA A 85 -20.05 10.19 1.73
C ALA A 85 -20.19 8.92 2.59
N SER A 86 -19.08 8.24 2.90
CA SER A 86 -19.09 7.06 3.76
C SER A 86 -19.17 7.50 5.22
N PRO A 87 -19.92 6.78 6.08
CA PRO A 87 -19.90 7.06 7.51
C PRO A 87 -18.45 7.03 8.02
N PRO A 88 -18.07 7.93 8.94
CA PRO A 88 -16.73 7.91 9.52
C PRO A 88 -16.46 6.51 10.08
N PHE A 89 -15.25 5.99 9.81
CA PHE A 89 -14.84 4.71 10.36
C PHE A 89 -14.89 4.82 11.89
N MET A 90 -15.92 4.21 12.50
CA MET A 90 -16.05 4.20 13.96
C MET A 90 -14.87 3.42 14.50
N LYS A 91 -13.91 4.14 15.11
CA LYS A 91 -12.89 3.53 15.94
C LYS A 91 -13.63 2.71 16.97
N ARG A 92 -13.45 1.38 16.97
CA ARG A 92 -13.95 0.55 18.07
C ARG A 92 -13.35 1.16 19.34
N ALA A 93 -14.22 1.61 20.24
CA ALA A 93 -13.80 2.08 21.56
C ALA A 93 -12.98 0.95 22.20
N LYS A 94 -11.85 1.33 22.80
CA LYS A 94 -11.03 0.41 23.59
C LYS A 94 -11.82 -0.04 24.82
#